data_AF-A0A973H973-F1
#
_entry.id   AF-A0A973H973-F1
#
_cell.length_a   1.000
_cell.length_b   1.000
_cell.length_c   1.000
_cell.angle_alpha   90.00
_cell.angle_beta   90.00
_cell.angle_gamma   90.00
#
_symmetry.space_group_name_H-M   'P 1'
#
loop_
_entity.id
_entity.type
_entity.pdbx_description
1 polymer ?
#
loop_
_entity_poly.entity_id
_entity_poly.type
_entity_poly.pdbx_seq_one_letter_code
_entity_poly.pdbx_strand_id
1 'polypeptide(L)'
;MLGAGLATTPLAALATSGAAPGEAGLVSGLVNTSRTMGGSLGLAVMSTIAASRTGDDLSPEGLTEGYALVFRTGAGVLAGGVLLMLLWLPRRVSSGSSS
;
A
#
# COMPACT_ATOMS: atom_id res chain seq x y z
N MET A 1 10.28 8.35 2.18
CA MET A 1 10.82 6.98 2.33
C MET A 1 10.66 6.38 3.72
N LEU A 2 10.60 7.17 4.80
CA LEU A 2 10.46 6.65 6.16
C LEU A 2 9.32 5.63 6.32
N GLY A 3 8.10 5.94 5.88
CA GLY A 3 6.97 5.00 5.97
C GLY A 3 7.20 3.67 5.24
N ALA A 4 7.71 3.74 4.00
CA ALA A 4 8.04 2.54 3.22
C ALA A 4 9.16 1.72 3.89
N GLY A 5 10.20 2.36 4.42
CA GLY A 5 11.29 1.68 5.13
C GLY A 5 10.82 1.02 6.42
N LEU A 6 9.97 1.70 7.20
CA LEU A 6 9.39 1.17 8.43
C LEU A 6 8.45 -0.01 8.18
N ALA A 7 7.76 -0.06 7.04
CA ALA A 7 6.82 -1.12 6.72
C ALA A 7 7.46 -2.31 5.97
N THR A 8 8.42 -2.07 5.08
CA THR A 8 8.85 -3.07 4.09
C THR A 8 9.46 -4.31 4.75
N THR A 9 10.41 -4.12 5.68
CA THR A 9 11.10 -5.20 6.38
C THR A 9 10.16 -6.04 7.25
N PRO A 10 9.40 -5.45 8.21
CA PRO A 10 8.51 -6.24 9.05
C PRO A 10 7.39 -6.91 8.24
N LEU A 11 6.84 -6.26 7.21
CA LEU A 11 5.82 -6.91 6.37
C LEU A 11 6.39 -8.08 5.56
N ALA A 12 7.60 -7.95 5.03
CA ALA A 12 8.25 -9.06 4.34
C ALA A 12 8.51 -10.24 5.28
N ALA A 13 9.04 -9.98 6.48
CA ALA A 13 9.27 -11.00 7.50
C ALA A 13 7.95 -11.67 7.95
N LEU A 14 6.90 -10.89 8.18
CA LEU A 14 5.57 -11.42 8.53
C LEU A 14 5.03 -12.31 7.40
N ALA A 15 5.12 -11.87 6.15
CA ALA A 15 4.60 -12.62 5.01
C ALA A 15 5.32 -13.95 4.77
N THR A 16 6.61 -14.06 5.13
CA THR A 16 7.39 -15.29 4.95
C THR A 16 7.51 -16.14 6.23
N SER A 17 7.14 -15.62 7.40
CA SER A 17 7.34 -16.30 8.69
C SER A 17 6.63 -17.65 8.83
N GLY A 18 5.55 -17.89 8.07
CA GLY A 18 4.82 -19.16 8.06
C GLY A 18 5.23 -20.13 6.95
N ALA A 19 6.22 -19.80 6.11
CA ALA A 19 6.60 -20.61 4.96
C ALA A 19 7.45 -21.82 5.37
N ALA A 20 7.16 -23.00 4.79
CA ALA A 20 8.07 -24.13 4.92
C ALA A 20 9.42 -23.83 4.23
N PRO A 21 10.55 -24.41 4.68
CA PRO A 21 11.87 -24.10 4.11
C PRO A 21 11.98 -24.30 2.59
N GLY A 22 11.27 -25.28 2.03
CA GLY A 22 11.21 -25.53 0.58
C GLY A 22 10.32 -24.57 -0.21
N GLU A 23 9.45 -23.81 0.46
CA GLU A 23 8.44 -22.94 -0.15
C GLU A 23 8.77 -21.45 -0.02
N ALA A 24 9.81 -21.09 0.72
CA ALA A 24 10.19 -19.70 0.97
C ALA A 24 10.39 -18.89 -0.33
N GLY A 25 10.94 -19.53 -1.37
CA GLY A 25 11.09 -18.92 -2.70
C GLY A 25 9.74 -18.64 -3.39
N LEU A 26 8.78 -19.57 -3.28
CA LEU A 26 7.44 -19.40 -3.82
C LEU A 26 6.67 -18.29 -3.09
N VAL A 27 6.73 -18.28 -1.75
CA VAL A 27 6.08 -17.23 -0.94
C VAL A 27 6.68 -15.85 -1.24
N SER A 28 8.01 -15.74 -1.31
CA SER A 28 8.69 -14.49 -1.66
C SER A 28 8.34 -14.02 -3.08
N GLY A 29 8.31 -14.95 -4.05
CA GLY A 29 7.89 -14.66 -5.42
C GLY A 29 6.45 -14.14 -5.47
N LEU A 30 5.52 -14.78 -4.76
CA LEU A 30 4.12 -14.36 -4.67
C LEU A 30 4.00 -12.96 -4.04
N VAL A 31 4.73 -12.69 -2.97
CA VAL A 31 4.75 -11.37 -2.32
C VAL A 31 5.26 -10.29 -3.28
N ASN A 32 6.36 -10.53 -3.98
CA ASN A 32 6.93 -9.55 -4.91
C ASN A 32 6.00 -9.30 -6.10
N THR A 33 5.45 -10.34 -6.72
CA THR A 33 4.48 -10.19 -7.81
C THR A 33 3.24 -9.45 -7.33
N SER A 34 2.74 -9.76 -6.13
CA SER A 34 1.59 -9.05 -5.53
C SER A 34 1.89 -7.57 -5.30
N ARG A 35 3.10 -7.22 -4.83
CA ARG A 35 3.53 -5.82 -4.67
C ARG A 35 3.58 -5.10 -6.00
N THR A 36 4.19 -5.70 -7.01
CA THR A 36 4.28 -5.11 -8.36
C THR A 36 2.90 -4.94 -8.99
N MET A 37 2.04 -5.97 -8.90
CA MET A 37 0.68 -5.93 -9.42
C MET A 37 -0.19 -4.91 -8.67
N GLY A 38 -0.08 -4.84 -7.35
CA GLY A 38 -0.78 -3.82 -6.55
C GLY A 38 -0.30 -2.41 -6.88
N GLY A 39 1.00 -2.22 -7.06
CA GLY A 39 1.60 -0.95 -7.46
C GLY A 39 1.12 -0.49 -8.84
N SER A 40 1.12 -1.38 -9.84
CA SER A 40 0.64 -1.05 -11.19
C SER A 40 -0.85 -0.77 -11.21
N LEU A 41 -1.67 -1.57 -10.51
CA LEU A 41 -3.11 -1.34 -10.40
C LEU A 41 -3.43 -0.01 -9.71
N GLY A 42 -2.75 0.28 -8.59
CA GLY A 42 -2.92 1.54 -7.87
C GLY A 42 -2.55 2.75 -8.74
N LEU A 43 -1.43 2.66 -9.47
CA LEU A 43 -1.02 3.71 -10.41
C LEU A 43 -2.02 3.87 -11.56
N ALA A 44 -2.56 2.79 -12.11
CA ALA A 44 -3.57 2.84 -13.16
C ALA A 44 -4.81 3.61 -12.70
N VAL A 45 -5.35 3.26 -11.53
CA VAL A 45 -6.51 3.94 -10.94
C VAL A 45 -6.23 5.43 -10.71
N MET A 46 -5.08 5.75 -10.11
CA MET A 46 -4.70 7.14 -9.84
C MET A 46 -4.49 7.94 -11.12
N SER A 47 -3.90 7.33 -12.15
CA SER A 47 -3.72 7.94 -13.47
C SER A 47 -5.06 8.25 -14.12
N THR A 48 -6.03 7.33 -14.06
CA THR A 48 -7.39 7.58 -14.54
C THR A 48 -8.06 8.73 -13.79
N ILE A 49 -7.91 8.82 -12.47
CA ILE A 49 -8.46 9.92 -11.67
C ILE A 49 -7.84 11.26 -12.07
N ALA A 50 -6.50 11.34 -12.19
CA ALA A 50 -5.83 12.55 -12.65
C ALA A 50 -6.34 12.97 -14.03
N ALA A 51 -6.32 12.06 -15.00
CA ALA A 51 -6.77 12.33 -16.36
C ALA A 51 -8.22 12.80 -16.42
N SER A 52 -9.11 12.20 -15.61
CA SER A 52 -10.52 12.61 -15.55
C SER A 52 -10.73 14.05 -15.06
N ARG A 53 -9.81 14.58 -14.24
CA ARG A 53 -9.90 15.94 -13.71
C ARG A 53 -9.16 16.95 -14.57
N THR A 54 -8.00 16.58 -15.11
CA THR A 54 -7.23 17.43 -16.04
C THR A 54 -8.00 17.64 -17.35
N GLY A 55 -8.65 16.60 -17.88
CA GLY A 55 -9.35 16.68 -19.17
C GLY A 55 -8.40 17.10 -20.29
N ASP A 56 -8.84 18.05 -21.13
CA ASP A 56 -8.05 18.60 -22.24
C ASP A 56 -7.20 19.82 -21.82
N ASP A 57 -7.34 20.31 -20.58
CA ASP A 57 -6.61 21.46 -20.07
C ASP A 57 -5.24 21.04 -19.54
N LEU A 58 -4.25 21.11 -20.43
CA LEU A 58 -2.85 20.80 -20.14
C LEU A 58 -2.06 22.01 -19.63
N SER A 59 -2.74 23.08 -19.20
CA SER A 59 -2.09 24.18 -18.48
C SER A 59 -1.46 23.68 -17.16
N PRO A 60 -0.44 24.38 -16.63
CA PRO A 60 0.11 24.08 -15.31
C PRO A 60 -0.97 24.02 -14.21
N GLU A 61 -2.00 24.86 -14.30
CA GLU A 61 -3.14 24.92 -13.40
C GLU A 61 -4.01 23.65 -13.50
N GLY A 62 -4.42 23.24 -14.71
CA GLY A 62 -5.22 22.04 -14.94
C GLY A 62 -4.51 20.74 -14.53
N LEU A 63 -3.20 20.67 -14.76
CA LEU A 63 -2.36 19.57 -14.27
C LEU A 63 -2.29 19.55 -12.73
N THR A 64 -2.09 20.71 -12.11
CA THR A 64 -2.03 20.85 -10.65
C THR A 64 -3.33 20.41 -9.99
N GLU A 65 -4.48 20.78 -10.55
CA GLU A 65 -5.78 20.34 -10.06
C GLU A 65 -5.95 18.82 -10.13
N GLY A 66 -5.51 18.20 -11.24
CA GLY A 66 -5.53 16.74 -11.41
C GLY A 66 -4.69 16.02 -10.34
N TYR A 67 -3.46 16.48 -10.12
CA TYR A 67 -2.60 15.93 -9.06
C TYR A 67 -3.17 16.18 -7.66
N ALA A 68 -3.73 17.35 -7.39
CA ALA A 68 -4.36 17.66 -6.10
C ALA A 68 -5.54 16.72 -5.80
N LEU A 69 -6.32 16.35 -6.82
CA LEU A 69 -7.35 15.33 -6.68
C LEU A 69 -6.75 13.95 -6.35
N VAL A 70 -5.72 13.52 -7.09
CA VAL A 70 -5.04 12.24 -6.82
C VAL A 70 -4.52 12.16 -5.38
N PHE A 71 -3.84 13.20 -4.89
CA PHE A 71 -3.31 13.20 -3.53
C PHE A 71 -4.40 13.16 -2.47
N ARG A 72 -5.51 13.90 -2.64
CA ARG A 72 -6.66 13.82 -1.72
C ARG A 72 -7.30 12.44 -1.72
N THR A 73 -7.46 11.85 -2.90
CA THR A 73 -8.03 10.51 -3.03
C THR A 73 -7.13 9.46 -2.39
N GLY A 74 -5.81 9.55 -2.63
CA GLY A 74 -4.81 8.70 -1.98
C GLY A 74 -4.80 8.85 -0.46
N ALA A 75 -4.90 10.07 0.06
CA ALA A 75 -5.03 10.31 1.51
C ALA A 75 -6.29 9.66 2.09
N GLY A 76 -7.44 9.75 1.39
CA GLY A 76 -8.68 9.08 1.77
C GLY A 76 -8.56 7.56 1.77
N VAL A 77 -7.93 6.97 0.76
CA VAL A 77 -7.67 5.51 0.68
C VAL A 77 -6.78 5.06 1.83
N LEU A 78 -5.70 5.79 2.13
CA LEU A 78 -4.81 5.48 3.25
C LEU A 78 -5.54 5.60 4.60
N ALA A 79 -6.33 6.65 4.80
CA ALA A 79 -7.14 6.83 6.00
C ALA A 79 -8.16 5.70 6.16
N GLY A 80 -8.82 5.29 5.09
CA GLY A 80 -9.71 4.12 5.06
C GLY A 80 -8.97 2.84 5.44
N GLY A 81 -7.76 2.62 4.92
CA GLY A 81 -6.89 1.51 5.30
C GLY A 81 -6.53 1.51 6.78
N VAL A 82 -6.20 2.66 7.35
CA VAL A 82 -5.94 2.82 8.80
C VAL A 82 -7.19 2.48 9.61
N LEU A 83 -8.37 2.99 9.21
CA LEU A 83 -9.64 2.67 9.88
C LEU A 83 -9.94 1.18 9.82
N LEU A 84 -9.76 0.54 8.66
CA LEU A 84 -9.92 -0.91 8.51
C LEU A 84 -8.97 -1.65 9.45
N MET A 85 -7.69 -1.28 9.51
CA MET A 85 -6.74 -1.88 10.44
C MET A 85 -7.15 -1.70 11.90
N LEU A 86 -7.57 -0.50 12.30
CA LEU A 86 -7.98 -0.22 13.68
C LEU A 86 -9.24 -0.98 14.09
N LEU A 87 -10.17 -1.21 13.16
CA LEU A 87 -11.43 -1.90 13.43
C LEU A 87 -11.31 -3.42 13.36
N TRP A 88 -10.46 -3.96 12.47
CA TRP A 88 -10.40 -5.39 12.18
C TRP A 88 -9.16 -6.12 12.67
N LEU A 89 -8.04 -5.43 12.94
CA LEU A 89 -6.82 -6.12 13.34
C LEU A 89 -6.93 -6.54 14.82
N PRO A 90 -6.83 -7.86 15.14
CA PRO A 90 -6.86 -8.31 16.52
C PRO A 90 -5.71 -7.68 17.30
N ARG A 91 -6.02 -7.04 18.43
CA ARG A 91 -5.01 -6.52 19.37
C ARG A 91 -4.28 -7.70 20.04
N ARG A 92 -3.29 -8.31 19.37
CA ARG A 92 -2.40 -9.26 20.03
C ARG A 92 -1.35 -8.48 20.83
N VAL A 93 -1.69 -8.22 22.09
CA VAL A 93 -0.70 -7.94 23.14
C VAL A 93 -0.14 -9.30 23.55
N SER A 94 1.01 -9.70 23.03
CA SER A 94 1.75 -10.81 23.63
C SER A 94 2.38 -10.29 24.92
N SER A 95 1.70 -10.53 26.03
CA SER A 95 2.29 -10.47 27.37
C SER A 95 3.51 -11.38 27.38
N GLY A 96 4.69 -10.79 27.61
CA GLY A 96 5.90 -11.57 27.87
C GLY A 96 5.67 -12.46 29.08
N SER A 97 5.76 -13.78 28.90
CA SER A 97 6.01 -14.68 30.02
C SER A 97 7.52 -14.81 30.16
N SER A 98 8.07 -14.00 31.06
CA SER A 98 9.32 -14.28 31.75
C SER A 98 9.17 -15.57 32.57
N SER A 99 10.01 -16.57 32.31
CA SER A 99 10.56 -17.54 33.28
C SER A 99 11.71 -18.29 32.62
#